data_AF-A0A7W9PXD9-F1
#
_entry.id   AF-A0A7W9PXD9-F1
#
_cell.length_a   1.000
_cell.length_b   1.000
_cell.length_c   1.000
_cell.angle_alpha   90.00
_cell.angle_beta   90.00
_cell.angle_gamma   90.00
#
_symmetry.space_group_name_H-M   'P 1'
#
loop_
_entity.id
_entity.type
_entity.pdbx_description
1 polymer ?
#
loop_
_entity_poly.entity_id
_entity_poly.type
_entity_poly.pdbx_seq_one_letter_code
_entity_poly.pdbx_strand_id
1 'polypeptide(L)'
;MEFAFEAVDLEHIRRFWSLVPGMDGLTISQGPVSSMRPVTSPLVGTVQELAETLTAMGGRVLEWDEGGWALMADPEGNEFYVRPPEDS
;
A
#
# COMPACT_ATOMS: atom_id res chain seq x y z
N MET A 1 3.08 4.85 -14.99
CA MET A 1 1.64 4.58 -14.83
C MET A 1 1.19 5.52 -13.73
N GLU A 2 0.34 6.50 -14.03
CA GLU A 2 -0.15 7.47 -13.06
C GLU A 2 -1.30 6.82 -12.27
N PHE A 3 -1.14 6.61 -10.97
CA PHE A 3 -2.27 6.25 -10.10
C PHE A 3 -2.56 7.43 -9.19
N ALA A 4 -3.82 7.87 -9.20
CA ALA A 4 -4.31 8.94 -8.36
C ALA A 4 -5.00 8.36 -7.13
N PHE A 5 -4.50 8.72 -5.95
CA PHE A 5 -5.11 8.41 -4.66
C PHE A 5 -5.67 9.65 -4.02
N GLU A 6 -6.77 9.39 -3.35
CA GLU A 6 -7.56 10.23 -2.49
C GLU A 6 -6.90 10.43 -1.13
N ALA A 7 -6.85 11.67 -0.66
CA ALA A 7 -6.23 11.99 0.61
C ALA A 7 -6.77 13.24 1.29
N VAL A 8 -7.11 13.11 2.56
CA VAL A 8 -7.47 14.21 3.46
C VAL A 8 -6.20 14.93 3.92
N ASP A 9 -5.12 14.19 4.19
CA ASP A 9 -3.80 14.70 4.55
C ASP A 9 -2.71 14.26 3.54
N LEU A 10 -2.47 15.13 2.56
CA LEU A 10 -1.57 14.85 1.44
C LEU A 10 -0.11 14.66 1.85
N GLU A 11 0.38 15.28 2.91
CA GLU A 11 1.78 15.10 3.33
C GLU A 11 1.96 13.76 4.03
N HIS A 12 1.00 13.40 4.89
CA HIS A 12 1.04 12.13 5.60
C HIS A 12 0.94 10.94 4.65
N ILE A 13 0.02 10.99 3.69
CA ILE A 13 -0.20 9.91 2.74
C ILE A 13 0.97 9.77 1.75
N ARG A 14 1.56 10.88 1.28
CA ARG A 14 2.72 10.87 0.38
C ARG A 14 3.91 10.22 1.03
N ARG A 15 4.12 10.51 2.32
CA ARG A 15 5.20 9.89 3.09
C ARG A 15 5.00 8.39 3.23
N PHE A 16 3.76 7.94 3.47
CA PHE A 16 3.44 6.52 3.54
C PHE A 16 3.72 5.82 2.20
N TRP A 17 3.15 6.32 1.10
CA TRP A 17 3.26 5.69 -0.22
C TRP A 17 4.67 5.74 -0.82
N SER A 18 5.48 6.75 -0.48
CA SER A 18 6.90 6.80 -0.90
C SER A 18 7.74 5.65 -0.32
N LEU A 19 7.27 4.97 0.72
CA LEU A 19 7.98 3.86 1.37
C LEU A 19 7.44 2.50 0.92
N VAL A 20 6.34 2.49 0.17
CA VAL A 20 5.79 1.28 -0.45
C VAL A 20 6.59 0.98 -1.73
N PRO A 21 7.15 -0.23 -1.88
CA PRO A 21 7.84 -0.62 -3.10
C PRO A 21 7.06 -0.40 -4.39
N GLY A 22 7.69 0.24 -5.38
CA GLY A 22 7.10 0.44 -6.71
C GLY A 22 6.00 1.50 -6.76
N MET A 23 5.81 2.25 -5.66
CA MET A 23 4.77 3.28 -5.48
C MET A 23 5.36 4.68 -5.27
N ASP A 24 6.68 4.83 -5.43
CA ASP A 24 7.42 6.10 -5.36
C ASP A 24 7.08 7.12 -6.47
N GLY A 25 6.44 6.68 -7.57
CA GLY A 25 6.05 7.52 -8.72
C GLY A 25 4.58 7.96 -8.76
N LEU A 26 3.86 7.87 -7.65
CA LEU A 26 2.40 8.11 -7.60
C LEU A 26 2.03 9.58 -7.51
N THR A 27 1.06 9.99 -8.34
CA THR A 27 0.48 11.34 -8.28
C THR A 27 -0.74 11.36 -7.37
N ILE A 28 -0.56 11.67 -6.10
CA ILE A 28 -1.66 11.75 -5.11
C ILE A 28 -2.39 13.10 -5.20
N SER A 29 -3.73 13.07 -5.34
CA SER A 29 -4.63 14.24 -5.54
C SER A 29 -5.95 14.08 -4.77
N GLN A 30 -6.53 15.16 -4.24
CA GLN A 30 -7.80 15.09 -3.50
C GLN A 30 -9.02 14.80 -4.43
N GLY A 31 -9.96 13.92 -4.06
CA GLY A 31 -11.08 13.42 -4.90
C GLY A 31 -12.22 12.69 -4.14
N PRO A 32 -12.89 11.68 -4.73
CA PRO A 32 -13.68 10.63 -4.02
C PRO A 32 -13.07 9.21 -4.17
N VAL A 33 -13.23 8.34 -3.14
CA VAL A 33 -12.32 7.20 -2.86
C VAL A 33 -12.22 6.27 -4.05
N SER A 34 -11.01 6.13 -4.60
CA SER A 34 -10.78 5.33 -5.79
C SER A 34 -11.05 3.85 -5.48
N SER A 35 -11.95 3.22 -6.26
CA SER A 35 -12.25 1.77 -6.15
C SER A 35 -11.09 0.88 -6.62
N MET A 36 -9.96 1.48 -6.98
CA MET A 36 -8.77 0.79 -7.46
C MET A 36 -7.93 0.37 -6.27
N ARG A 37 -7.83 -0.95 -6.05
CA ARG A 37 -6.94 -1.54 -5.04
C ARG A 37 -5.57 -1.80 -5.67
N PRO A 38 -4.56 -0.95 -5.43
CA PRO A 38 -3.24 -1.19 -6.00
C PRO A 38 -2.63 -2.44 -5.38
N VAL A 39 -1.68 -3.03 -6.11
CA VAL A 39 -0.96 -4.23 -5.70
C VAL A 39 0.53 -3.92 -5.66
N THR A 40 1.18 -4.23 -4.55
CA THR A 40 2.62 -4.10 -4.36
C THR A 40 3.24 -5.43 -3.92
N SER A 41 4.56 -5.53 -3.99
CA SER A 41 5.34 -6.68 -3.55
C SER A 41 6.57 -6.19 -2.76
N PRO A 42 7.00 -6.93 -1.72
CA PRO A 42 8.23 -6.58 -1.03
C PRO A 42 9.44 -6.71 -1.95
N LEU A 43 10.36 -5.75 -1.90
CA LEU A 43 11.66 -5.84 -2.58
C LEU A 43 12.62 -6.78 -1.86
N VAL A 44 12.44 -6.89 -0.54
CA VAL A 44 13.25 -7.72 0.36
C VAL A 44 12.35 -8.31 1.45
N GLY A 45 12.66 -9.52 1.89
CA GLY A 45 11.90 -10.21 2.94
C GLY A 45 10.54 -10.72 2.47
N THR A 46 9.67 -10.99 3.44
CA THR A 46 8.34 -11.57 3.21
C THR A 46 7.23 -10.52 3.18
N VAL A 47 6.04 -10.92 2.69
CA VAL A 47 4.81 -10.10 2.80
C VAL A 47 4.53 -9.72 4.25
N GLN A 48 4.83 -10.62 5.20
CA GLN A 48 4.65 -10.37 6.63
C GLN A 48 5.55 -9.24 7.14
N GLU A 49 6.84 -9.29 6.84
CA GLU A 49 7.79 -8.25 7.26
C GLU A 49 7.46 -6.87 6.66
N LEU A 50 7.02 -6.82 5.40
CA LEU A 50 6.56 -5.58 4.79
C LEU A 50 5.27 -5.08 5.46
N ALA A 51 4.31 -5.95 5.73
CA ALA A 51 3.07 -5.56 6.39
C ALA A 51 3.31 -5.04 7.81
N GLU A 52 4.24 -5.64 8.57
CA GLU A 52 4.65 -5.14 9.89
C GLU A 52 5.28 -3.74 9.78
N THR A 53 6.15 -3.54 8.79
CA THR A 53 6.78 -2.24 8.51
C THR A 53 5.74 -1.18 8.17
N LEU A 54 4.80 -1.49 7.27
CA LEU A 54 3.72 -0.57 6.88
C LEU A 54 2.77 -0.28 8.04
N THR A 55 2.50 -1.28 8.90
CA THR A 55 1.68 -1.11 10.10
C THR A 55 2.33 -0.16 11.10
N ALA A 56 3.65 -0.28 11.32
CA ALA A 56 4.40 0.64 12.17
C ALA A 56 4.36 2.10 11.68
N MET A 57 4.07 2.32 10.39
CA MET A 57 3.96 3.64 9.76
C MET A 57 2.52 4.16 9.65
N GLY A 58 1.55 3.47 10.28
CA GLY A 58 0.14 3.88 10.31
C GLY A 58 -0.77 3.12 9.35
N GLY A 59 -0.23 2.21 8.55
CA GLY A 59 -1.02 1.23 7.81
C GLY A 59 -1.74 0.26 8.75
N ARG A 60 -2.69 -0.50 8.22
CA ARG A 60 -3.44 -1.51 8.95
C ARG A 60 -3.60 -2.75 8.10
N VAL A 61 -3.36 -3.93 8.66
CA VAL A 61 -3.72 -5.18 8.01
C VAL A 61 -5.23 -5.40 8.19
N LEU A 62 -5.93 -5.63 7.08
CA LEU A 62 -7.37 -5.94 7.07
C LEU A 62 -7.59 -7.45 7.00
N GLU A 63 -6.86 -8.15 6.12
CA GLU A 63 -7.02 -9.58 5.90
C GLU A 63 -5.72 -10.22 5.41
N TRP A 64 -5.51 -11.48 5.78
CA TRP A 64 -4.47 -12.35 5.22
C TRP A 64 -5.14 -13.39 4.34
N ASP A 65 -4.74 -13.47 3.08
CA ASP A 65 -5.25 -14.44 2.12
C ASP A 65 -4.43 -15.74 2.19
N GLU A 66 -5.08 -16.89 1.95
CA GLU A 66 -4.45 -18.21 1.95
C GLU A 66 -3.32 -18.34 0.90
N GLY A 67 -3.33 -17.50 -0.14
CA GLY A 67 -2.28 -17.40 -1.15
C GLY A 67 -1.03 -16.63 -0.72
N GLY A 68 -0.95 -16.20 0.55
CA GLY A 68 0.17 -15.41 1.08
C GLY A 68 0.09 -13.92 0.73
N TRP A 69 -1.07 -13.45 0.27
CA TRP A 69 -1.33 -12.03 0.05
C TRP A 69 -1.84 -11.39 1.35
N ALA A 70 -1.63 -10.09 1.50
CA ALA A 70 -2.20 -9.30 2.58
C ALA A 70 -3.03 -8.17 2.00
N LEU A 71 -4.30 -8.07 2.39
CA LEU A 71 -5.09 -6.87 2.20
C LEU A 71 -4.76 -5.89 3.32
N MET A 72 -4.31 -4.70 2.96
CA MET A 72 -3.95 -3.64 3.89
C MET A 72 -4.74 -2.36 3.57
N ALA A 73 -4.86 -1.50 4.57
CA ALA A 73 -5.30 -0.13 4.42
C ALA A 73 -4.17 0.82 4.80
N ASP A 74 -4.07 1.92 4.08
CA ASP A 74 -3.20 3.03 4.49
C ASP A 74 -3.81 3.81 5.68
N PRO A 75 -3.12 4.82 6.25
CA PRO A 75 -3.60 5.59 7.40
C PRO A 75 -4.99 6.23 7.20
N GLU A 76 -5.34 6.56 5.97
CA GLU A 76 -6.62 7.20 5.60
C GLU A 76 -7.70 6.19 5.22
N GLY A 77 -7.34 4.90 5.15
CA GLY A 77 -8.28 3.81 4.92
C GLY A 77 -8.35 3.35 3.47
N ASN A 78 -7.49 3.83 2.56
CA ASN A 78 -7.50 3.30 1.19
C ASN A 78 -6.89 1.88 1.18
N GLU A 79 -7.61 0.96 0.52
CA GLU A 79 -7.28 -0.45 0.49
C GLU A 79 -6.26 -0.77 -0.60
N PHE A 80 -5.27 -1.62 -0.29
CA PHE A 80 -4.29 -2.14 -1.22
C PHE A 80 -3.85 -3.56 -0.88
N TYR A 81 -3.35 -4.29 -1.87
CA TYR A 81 -2.83 -5.63 -1.68
C TYR A 81 -1.30 -5.65 -1.65
N VAL A 82 -0.74 -6.46 -0.76
CA VAL A 82 0.66 -6.87 -0.77
C VAL A 82 0.71 -8.33 -1.17
N ARG A 83 1.46 -8.67 -2.22
CA ARG A 83 1.64 -10.04 -2.69
C ARG A 83 3.11 -10.47 -2.58
N PRO A 84 3.42 -11.77 -2.47
CA PRO A 84 4.80 -12.23 -2.53
C PRO A 84 5.46 -11.80 -3.85
N PRO A 85 6.78 -11.54 -3.86
CA PRO A 85 7.48 -11.21 -5.09
C PRO A 85 7.38 -12.41 -6.05
N GLU A 86 7.19 -12.14 -7.33
CA GLU A 86 7.25 -13.19 -8.35
C GLU A 86 8.71 -13.64 -8.43
N ASP A 87 8.96 -14.92 -8.10
CA ASP A 87 10.26 -15.56 -8.30
C ASP A 87 10.49 -15.59 -9.83
N SER A 88 11.33 -14.67 -10.32
CA SER A 88 11.61 -14.50 -11.76
C SER A 88 13.01 -14.93 -12.13
#